data_AF-A0A059CDM0-F1
#
_entry.id   AF-A0A059CDM0-F1
#
_cell.length_a   1.000
_cell.length_b   1.000
_cell.length_c   1.000
_cell.angle_alpha   90.00
_cell.angle_beta   90.00
_cell.angle_gamma   90.00
#
_symmetry.space_group_name_H-M   'P 1'
#
loop_
_entity.id
_entity.type
_entity.pdbx_description
1 polymer ?
#
loop_
_entity_poly.entity_id
_entity_poly.type
_entity_poly.pdbx_seq_one_letter_code
_entity_poly.pdbx_strand_id
1 'polypeptide(L)'
;MARGLAQKEEKKDRESRLQLAIEHDDVDELHNLIEEEPELLDRLSKNPFPTTPLHIAAATGKTEVAMEMVILKPSLARKLNPKGYSPVHLALQHQHYNIVRALISRDPKLIRVPGRCGITPLHYIAEKEGDDELELLVEFLCNCKSSIEDLTRKTQERINRNDLSGDVIYYRRIL
;
A
#
# COMPACT_ATOMS: atom_id res chain seq x y z
N MET A 1 -34.52 -2.54 20.71
CA MET A 1 -33.75 -3.58 19.99
C MET A 1 -33.81 -3.41 18.46
N ALA A 2 -34.95 -3.06 17.85
CA ALA A 2 -35.08 -2.90 16.38
C ALA A 2 -34.15 -1.86 15.72
N ARG A 3 -33.95 -0.68 16.34
CA ARG A 3 -33.09 0.40 15.79
C ARG A 3 -31.62 0.01 15.62
N GLY A 4 -31.10 -0.86 16.48
CA GLY A 4 -29.71 -1.32 16.40
C GLY A 4 -29.48 -2.39 15.32
N LEU A 5 -30.52 -3.15 14.97
CA LEU A 5 -30.46 -4.14 13.89
C LEU A 5 -30.49 -3.44 12.53
N ALA A 6 -31.39 -2.47 12.34
CA ALA A 6 -31.48 -1.69 11.11
C ALA A 6 -30.15 -0.95 10.79
N GLN A 7 -29.54 -0.31 11.80
CA GLN A 7 -28.23 0.35 11.61
C GLN A 7 -27.09 -0.62 11.29
N LYS A 8 -27.19 -1.87 11.73
CA LYS A 8 -26.17 -2.89 11.44
C LYS A 8 -26.33 -3.44 10.03
N GLU A 9 -27.56 -3.63 9.57
CA GLU A 9 -27.88 -4.04 8.20
C GLU A 9 -27.49 -2.96 7.19
N GLU A 10 -27.81 -1.70 7.47
CA GLU A 10 -27.46 -0.56 6.62
C GLU A 10 -25.93 -0.38 6.47
N LYS A 11 -25.16 -0.61 7.54
CA LYS A 11 -23.68 -0.60 7.47
C LYS A 11 -23.14 -1.74 6.61
N LYS A 12 -23.70 -2.93 6.76
CA LYS A 12 -23.30 -4.11 5.99
C LYS A 12 -23.60 -3.92 4.50
N ASP A 13 -24.72 -3.29 4.18
CA ASP A 13 -25.10 -2.94 2.82
C ASP A 13 -24.11 -1.96 2.19
N ARG A 14 -23.78 -0.86 2.88
CA ARG A 14 -22.76 0.11 2.41
C ARG A 14 -21.39 -0.50 2.20
N GLU A 15 -20.94 -1.37 3.11
CA GLU A 15 -19.65 -2.06 2.95
C GLU A 15 -19.66 -2.99 1.73
N SER A 16 -20.79 -3.63 1.44
CA SER A 16 -20.97 -4.44 0.22
C SER A 16 -20.96 -3.56 -1.04
N ARG A 17 -21.65 -2.42 -1.04
CA ARG A 17 -21.63 -1.45 -2.15
C ARG A 17 -20.22 -0.90 -2.40
N LEU A 18 -19.50 -0.55 -1.34
CA LEU A 18 -18.12 -0.09 -1.44
C LEU A 18 -17.21 -1.16 -2.04
N GLN A 19 -17.39 -2.43 -1.65
CA GLN A 19 -16.63 -3.54 -2.22
C GLN A 19 -16.92 -3.68 -3.72
N LEU A 20 -18.18 -3.57 -4.15
CA LEU A 20 -18.56 -3.60 -5.56
C LEU A 20 -17.99 -2.40 -6.34
N ALA A 21 -17.97 -1.21 -5.73
CA ALA A 21 -17.35 -0.02 -6.34
C ALA A 21 -15.85 -0.25 -6.59
N ILE A 22 -15.13 -0.83 -5.62
CA ILE A 22 -13.73 -1.21 -5.81
C ILE A 22 -13.58 -2.27 -6.90
N GLU A 23 -14.38 -3.33 -6.88
CA GLU A 23 -14.29 -4.43 -7.85
C GLU A 23 -14.48 -3.97 -9.30
N HIS A 24 -15.36 -3.00 -9.52
CA HIS A 24 -15.63 -2.42 -10.83
C HIS A 24 -14.78 -1.18 -11.16
N ASP A 25 -13.91 -0.74 -10.24
CA ASP A 25 -13.15 0.52 -10.35
C ASP A 25 -14.06 1.75 -10.56
N ASP A 26 -15.23 1.72 -9.91
CA ASP A 26 -16.29 2.71 -10.03
C ASP A 26 -16.09 3.86 -9.04
N VAL A 27 -15.55 4.97 -9.55
CA VAL A 27 -15.31 6.20 -8.80
C VAL A 27 -16.62 6.95 -8.49
N ASP A 28 -17.61 6.87 -9.38
CA ASP A 28 -18.88 7.56 -9.18
C ASP A 28 -19.65 6.95 -8.00
N GLU A 29 -19.69 5.62 -7.91
CA GLU A 29 -20.30 4.94 -6.76
C GLU A 29 -19.51 5.17 -5.47
N LEU A 30 -18.18 5.28 -5.53
CA LEU A 30 -17.39 5.71 -4.38
C LEU A 30 -17.82 7.10 -3.92
N HIS A 31 -17.99 8.07 -4.82
CA HIS A 31 -18.45 9.41 -4.47
C HIS A 31 -19.86 9.39 -3.87
N ASN A 32 -20.81 8.66 -4.47
CA ASN A 32 -22.16 8.50 -3.94
C ASN A 32 -22.13 8.00 -2.49
N LEU A 33 -21.31 6.98 -2.20
CA LEU A 33 -21.17 6.43 -0.85
C LEU A 33 -20.57 7.43 0.15
N ILE A 34 -19.65 8.30 -0.30
CA ILE A 34 -19.05 9.34 0.54
C ILE A 34 -20.02 10.50 0.75
N GLU A 35 -20.85 10.85 -0.23
CA GLU A 35 -21.93 11.81 -0.06
C GLU A 35 -22.98 11.32 0.95
N GLU A 36 -23.33 10.03 0.90
CA GLU A 36 -24.23 9.39 1.87
C GLU A 36 -23.62 9.32 3.28
N GLU A 37 -22.32 9.00 3.39
CA GLU A 37 -21.60 8.88 4.67
C GLU A 37 -20.19 9.53 4.57
N PRO A 38 -20.07 10.85 4.88
CA PRO A 38 -18.78 11.56 4.74
C PRO A 38 -17.63 10.98 5.58
N GLU A 39 -17.95 10.29 6.67
CA GLU A 39 -16.98 9.66 7.58
C GLU A 39 -16.69 8.19 7.22
N LEU A 40 -17.19 7.66 6.10
CA LEU A 40 -17.09 6.25 5.74
C LEU A 40 -15.63 5.74 5.77
N LEU A 41 -14.70 6.45 5.13
CA LEU A 41 -13.28 6.06 5.10
C LEU A 41 -12.60 6.17 6.48
N ASP A 42 -13.02 7.13 7.31
CA ASP A 42 -12.55 7.28 8.68
C ASP A 42 -13.03 6.12 9.56
N ARG A 43 -14.31 5.76 9.46
CA ARG A 43 -14.90 4.60 10.15
C ARG A 43 -14.17 3.31 9.78
N LEU A 44 -13.92 3.07 8.50
CA LEU A 44 -13.26 1.86 8.00
C LEU A 44 -11.75 1.81 8.34
N SER A 45 -11.14 2.93 8.72
CA SER A 45 -9.72 3.02 9.06
C SER A 45 -9.42 3.27 10.55
N LYS A 46 -10.47 3.24 11.40
CA LYS A 46 -10.40 3.49 12.85
C LYS A 46 -9.57 2.45 13.61
N ASN A 47 -9.58 1.21 13.16
CA ASN A 47 -8.77 0.16 13.79
C ASN A 47 -7.27 0.45 13.63
N PRO A 48 -6.40 0.00 14.56
CA PRO A 48 -4.96 0.23 14.46
C PRO A 48 -4.33 -0.37 13.20
N PHE A 49 -4.77 -1.58 12.82
CA PHE A 49 -4.31 -2.32 11.64
C PHE A 49 -5.49 -2.72 10.75
N PRO A 50 -6.17 -1.76 10.08
CA PRO A 50 -7.33 -2.04 9.27
C PRO A 50 -6.93 -2.57 7.90
N THR A 51 -7.68 -3.52 7.36
CA THR A 51 -7.70 -3.73 5.91
C THR A 51 -8.61 -2.65 5.33
N THR A 52 -8.00 -1.55 4.89
CA THR A 52 -8.74 -0.42 4.30
C THR A 52 -9.15 -0.70 2.85
N PRO A 53 -10.16 0.00 2.33
CA PRO A 53 -10.51 -0.03 0.91
C PRO A 53 -9.30 0.15 -0.03
N LEU A 54 -8.38 1.05 0.31
CA LEU A 54 -7.15 1.28 -0.46
C LEU A 54 -6.21 0.06 -0.48
N HIS A 55 -6.17 -0.78 0.56
CA HIS A 55 -5.42 -2.04 0.52
C HIS A 55 -6.02 -3.01 -0.50
N ILE A 56 -7.35 -3.05 -0.59
CA ILE A 56 -8.07 -3.93 -1.51
C ILE A 56 -7.82 -3.45 -2.94
N ALA A 57 -8.08 -2.17 -3.23
CA ALA A 57 -7.86 -1.57 -4.54
C ALA A 57 -6.40 -1.74 -5.02
N ALA A 58 -5.43 -1.53 -4.12
CA ALA A 58 -4.02 -1.73 -4.42
C ALA A 58 -3.64 -3.20 -4.70
N ALA A 59 -4.30 -4.17 -4.05
CA ALA A 59 -4.05 -5.59 -4.30
C ALA A 59 -4.74 -6.10 -5.58
N THR A 60 -5.88 -5.50 -5.95
CA THR A 60 -6.70 -5.90 -7.09
C THR A 60 -6.46 -5.08 -8.36
N GLY A 61 -5.57 -4.08 -8.31
CA GLY A 61 -5.16 -3.28 -9.48
C GLY A 61 -6.17 -2.20 -9.87
N LYS A 62 -7.02 -1.77 -8.95
CA LYS A 62 -8.11 -0.83 -9.17
C LYS A 62 -7.60 0.58 -9.00
N THR A 63 -7.21 1.19 -10.11
CA THR A 63 -6.26 2.32 -10.10
C THR A 63 -7.00 3.61 -9.84
N GLU A 64 -8.12 3.81 -10.51
CA GLU A 64 -8.98 4.98 -10.48
C GLU A 64 -9.52 5.17 -9.06
N VAL A 65 -10.13 4.12 -8.51
CA VAL A 65 -10.63 4.11 -7.13
C VAL A 65 -9.51 4.23 -6.10
N ALA A 66 -8.34 3.58 -6.31
CA ALA A 66 -7.20 3.76 -5.41
C ALA A 66 -6.73 5.22 -5.36
N MET A 67 -6.64 5.87 -6.53
CA MET A 67 -6.22 7.26 -6.62
C MET A 67 -7.23 8.20 -5.99
N GLU A 68 -8.52 7.97 -6.21
CA GLU A 68 -9.57 8.78 -5.60
C GLU A 68 -9.59 8.62 -4.07
N MET A 69 -9.45 7.39 -3.56
CA MET A 69 -9.36 7.16 -2.11
C MET A 69 -8.18 7.90 -1.46
N VAL A 70 -7.07 8.06 -2.17
CA VAL A 70 -5.90 8.81 -1.68
C VAL A 70 -6.16 10.32 -1.73
N ILE A 71 -6.93 10.81 -2.70
CA ILE A 71 -7.38 12.21 -2.75
C ILE A 71 -8.29 12.51 -1.57
N LEU A 72 -9.33 11.70 -1.39
CA LEU A 72 -10.32 11.85 -0.32
C LEU A 72 -9.69 11.65 1.06
N LYS A 73 -8.76 10.70 1.20
CA LYS A 73 -8.13 10.37 2.48
C LYS A 73 -6.66 9.95 2.35
N PRO A 74 -5.72 10.92 2.27
CA PRO A 74 -4.28 10.65 2.09
C PRO A 74 -3.67 9.74 3.15
N SER A 75 -4.19 9.78 4.39
CA SER A 75 -3.69 8.96 5.50
C SER A 75 -3.82 7.44 5.26
N LEU A 76 -4.72 7.01 4.36
CA LEU A 76 -4.89 5.59 4.04
C LEU A 76 -3.63 4.98 3.41
N ALA A 77 -2.87 5.76 2.65
CA ALA A 77 -1.68 5.28 1.93
C ALA A 77 -0.55 4.77 2.86
N ARG A 78 -0.56 5.21 4.13
CA ARG A 78 0.43 4.81 5.15
C ARG A 78 -0.06 3.75 6.13
N LYS A 79 -1.36 3.40 6.10
CA LYS A 79 -1.91 2.39 7.02
C LYS A 79 -1.31 1.02 6.71
N LEU A 80 -1.11 0.22 7.76
CA LEU A 80 -0.72 -1.17 7.64
C LEU A 80 -1.93 -2.05 7.92
N ASN A 81 -2.16 -3.06 7.09
CA ASN A 81 -3.16 -4.09 7.35
C ASN A 81 -2.69 -5.06 8.47
N PRO A 82 -3.53 -6.03 8.91
CA PRO A 82 -3.15 -6.99 9.94
C PRO A 82 -1.93 -7.87 9.61
N LYS A 83 -1.56 -7.98 8.33
CA LYS A 83 -0.37 -8.70 7.87
C LYS A 83 0.89 -7.82 7.87
N GLY A 84 0.77 -6.55 8.25
CA GLY A 84 1.86 -5.58 8.29
C GLY A 84 2.21 -5.00 6.92
N TYR A 85 1.30 -5.03 5.95
CA TYR A 85 1.54 -4.47 4.61
C TYR A 85 0.81 -3.16 4.43
N SER A 86 1.48 -2.16 3.84
CA SER A 86 0.83 -0.95 3.34
C SER A 86 0.22 -1.18 1.96
N PRO A 87 -0.63 -0.28 1.44
CA PRO A 87 -1.13 -0.37 0.07
C PRO A 87 -0.02 -0.49 -0.97
N VAL A 88 1.09 0.25 -0.83
CA VAL A 88 2.23 0.15 -1.77
C VAL A 88 2.87 -1.24 -1.75
N HIS A 89 2.99 -1.88 -0.58
CA HIS A 89 3.49 -3.26 -0.51
C HIS A 89 2.59 -4.22 -1.29
N LEU A 90 1.26 -4.06 -1.15
CA LEU A 90 0.30 -4.92 -1.84
C LEU A 90 0.31 -4.70 -3.36
N ALA A 91 0.42 -3.45 -3.81
CA ALA A 91 0.53 -3.12 -5.22
C ALA A 91 1.82 -3.71 -5.83
N LEU A 92 2.96 -3.56 -5.15
CA LEU A 92 4.22 -4.19 -5.56
C LEU A 92 4.13 -5.73 -5.61
N GLN A 93 3.53 -6.35 -4.58
CA GLN A 93 3.39 -7.80 -4.52
C GLN A 93 2.57 -8.38 -5.69
N HIS A 94 1.59 -7.61 -6.18
CA HIS A 94 0.72 -8.02 -7.28
C HIS A 94 1.08 -7.33 -8.61
N GLN A 95 2.24 -6.67 -8.69
CA GLN A 95 2.79 -6.04 -9.89
C GLN A 95 1.90 -4.93 -10.49
N HIS A 96 1.09 -4.26 -9.64
CA HIS A 96 0.27 -3.11 -10.04
C HIS A 96 1.10 -1.83 -10.04
N TYR A 97 2.09 -1.75 -10.92
CA TYR A 97 3.10 -0.68 -10.93
C TYR A 97 2.53 0.71 -11.22
N ASN A 98 1.44 0.79 -11.97
CA ASN A 98 0.68 2.01 -12.19
C ASN A 98 0.21 2.64 -10.86
N ILE A 99 -0.37 1.84 -9.96
CA ILE A 99 -0.76 2.29 -8.61
C ILE A 99 0.47 2.69 -7.81
N VAL A 100 1.56 1.92 -7.89
CA VAL A 100 2.79 2.21 -7.16
C VAL A 100 3.36 3.58 -7.55
N ARG A 101 3.53 3.83 -8.85
CA ARG A 101 4.03 5.12 -9.36
C ARG A 101 3.11 6.26 -8.98
N ALA A 102 1.79 6.05 -9.09
CA ALA A 102 0.82 7.08 -8.79
C ALA A 102 0.79 7.44 -7.29
N LEU A 103 0.88 6.46 -6.38
CA LEU A 103 0.99 6.70 -4.95
C LEU A 103 2.29 7.45 -4.58
N ILE A 104 3.42 7.02 -5.14
CA ILE A 104 4.74 7.56 -4.82
C ILE A 104 4.94 8.97 -5.41
N SER A 105 4.35 9.23 -6.58
CA SER A 105 4.33 10.59 -7.15
C SER A 105 3.62 11.59 -6.24
N ARG A 106 2.63 11.14 -5.46
CA ARG A 106 1.93 12.00 -4.48
C ARG A 106 2.68 12.13 -3.16
N ASP A 107 3.21 11.03 -2.65
CA ASP A 107 4.05 11.03 -1.44
C ASP A 107 5.26 10.09 -1.62
N PRO A 108 6.43 10.64 -2.01
CA PRO A 108 7.63 9.85 -2.17
C PRO A 108 8.07 9.14 -0.89
N LYS A 109 7.66 9.61 0.30
CA LYS A 109 8.01 8.98 1.58
C LYS A 109 7.33 7.62 1.78
N LEU A 110 6.34 7.27 0.97
CA LEU A 110 5.69 5.96 1.01
C LEU A 110 6.67 4.80 0.76
N ILE A 111 7.74 5.02 -0.01
CA ILE A 111 8.77 4.00 -0.27
C ILE A 111 9.55 3.58 0.99
N ARG A 112 9.44 4.38 2.06
CA ARG A 112 10.12 4.18 3.35
C ARG A 112 9.18 3.70 4.45
N VAL A 113 7.90 3.46 4.17
CA VAL A 113 6.95 2.96 5.19
C VAL A 113 7.37 1.55 5.62
N PRO A 114 7.75 1.33 6.88
CA PRO A 114 8.16 0.01 7.34
C PRO A 114 6.92 -0.86 7.55
N GLY A 115 6.82 -1.93 6.77
CA GLY A 115 5.83 -2.98 6.94
C GLY A 115 6.34 -4.12 7.83
N ARG A 116 5.89 -5.33 7.50
CA ARG A 116 6.25 -6.57 8.20
C ARG A 116 7.77 -6.75 8.26
N CYS A 117 8.29 -7.09 9.45
CA CYS A 117 9.73 -7.26 9.69
C CYS A 117 10.58 -6.02 9.33
N GLY A 118 9.98 -4.83 9.34
CA GLY A 118 10.63 -3.58 8.95
C GLY A 118 11.06 -3.55 7.48
N ILE A 119 10.47 -4.38 6.62
CA ILE A 119 10.67 -4.32 5.17
C ILE A 119 9.89 -3.11 4.67
N THR A 120 10.53 -2.26 3.86
CA THR A 120 9.86 -1.13 3.20
C THR A 120 9.59 -1.49 1.73
N PRO A 121 8.74 -0.75 1.01
CA PRO A 121 8.55 -0.95 -0.42
C PRO A 121 9.87 -0.90 -1.22
N LEU A 122 10.80 -0.02 -0.83
CA LEU A 122 12.13 0.04 -1.44
C LEU A 122 12.94 -1.24 -1.23
N HIS A 123 12.93 -1.81 -0.01
CA HIS A 123 13.58 -3.10 0.22
C HIS A 123 12.92 -4.21 -0.60
N TYR A 124 11.59 -4.19 -0.68
CA TYR A 124 10.83 -5.20 -1.40
C TYR A 124 11.25 -5.24 -2.88
N ILE A 125 11.30 -4.08 -3.54
CA ILE A 125 11.62 -4.03 -4.96
C ILE A 125 13.10 -4.30 -5.25
N ALA A 126 14.00 -3.92 -4.33
CA ALA A 126 15.43 -4.21 -4.47
C ALA A 126 15.78 -5.70 -4.33
N GLU A 127 14.90 -6.51 -3.73
CA GLU A 127 15.04 -7.97 -3.64
C GLU A 127 14.40 -8.72 -4.83
N LYS A 128 13.73 -8.02 -5.75
CA LYS A 128 13.08 -8.63 -6.92
C LYS A 128 13.97 -8.57 -8.15
N GLU A 129 13.79 -9.55 -9.03
CA GLU A 129 14.47 -9.63 -10.32
C GLU A 129 13.41 -9.45 -11.43
N GLY A 130 13.64 -8.47 -12.31
CA GLY A 130 12.75 -8.16 -13.43
C GLY A 130 13.05 -6.77 -13.99
N ASP A 131 12.79 -6.57 -15.29
CA ASP A 131 13.09 -5.30 -15.96
C ASP A 131 12.19 -4.16 -15.43
N ASP A 132 10.90 -4.46 -15.18
CA ASP A 132 9.95 -3.50 -14.61
C ASP A 132 10.33 -3.11 -13.18
N GLU A 133 10.74 -4.08 -12.35
CA GLU A 133 11.21 -3.84 -10.99
C GLU A 133 12.51 -3.04 -10.96
N LEU A 134 13.42 -3.31 -11.89
CA LEU A 134 14.67 -2.55 -12.03
C LEU A 134 14.37 -1.10 -12.43
N GLU A 135 13.48 -0.88 -13.40
CA GLU A 135 13.10 0.47 -13.82
C GLU A 135 12.45 1.26 -12.67
N LEU A 136 11.53 0.62 -11.95
CA LEU A 136 10.84 1.22 -10.82
C LEU A 136 11.78 1.46 -9.62
N LEU A 137 12.77 0.59 -9.40
CA LEU A 137 13.83 0.83 -8.42
C LEU A 137 14.67 2.05 -8.79
N VAL A 138 15.07 2.19 -10.06
CA VAL A 138 15.80 3.37 -10.55
C VAL A 138 14.98 4.63 -10.33
N GLU A 139 13.67 4.61 -10.67
CA GLU A 139 12.77 5.73 -10.42
C GLU A 139 12.72 6.11 -8.93
N PHE A 140 12.62 5.14 -8.02
CA PHE A 140 12.59 5.40 -6.58
C PHE A 140 13.89 6.04 -6.08
N LEU A 141 15.04 5.57 -6.58
CA LEU A 141 16.35 6.08 -6.19
C LEU A 141 16.58 7.50 -6.73
N CYS A 142 16.15 7.79 -7.96
CA CYS A 142 16.18 9.14 -8.52
C CYS A 142 15.31 10.12 -7.72
N ASN A 143 14.12 9.67 -7.28
CA ASN A 143 13.18 10.49 -6.53
C ASN A 143 13.54 10.67 -5.04
N CYS A 144 14.43 9.85 -4.48
CA CYS A 144 14.86 9.95 -3.09
C CYS A 144 16.33 9.52 -2.91
N LYS A 145 17.28 10.45 -3.12
CA LYS A 145 18.72 10.19 -2.91
C LYS A 145 19.07 9.67 -1.51
N SER A 146 18.33 10.07 -0.47
CA SER A 146 18.50 9.59 0.91
C SER A 146 18.11 8.11 1.11
N SER A 147 17.43 7.50 0.14
CA SER A 147 16.97 6.11 0.21
C SER A 147 18.09 5.10 0.01
N ILE A 148 19.23 5.51 -0.58
CA ILE A 148 20.42 4.66 -0.71
C ILE A 148 20.93 4.24 0.68
N GLU A 149 20.98 5.17 1.64
CA GLU A 149 21.42 4.89 3.01
C GLU A 149 20.52 3.87 3.74
N ASP A 150 19.22 3.87 3.42
CA ASP A 150 18.26 2.92 4.02
C ASP A 150 18.51 1.48 3.54
N LEU A 151 18.86 1.29 2.26
CA LEU A 151 19.27 -0.01 1.72
C LEU A 151 20.57 -0.50 2.39
N THR A 152 21.53 0.40 2.59
CA THR A 152 22.84 0.09 3.22
C THR A 152 22.72 -0.27 4.70
N ARG A 153 21.88 0.43 5.48
CA ARG A 153 21.72 0.16 6.91
C ARG A 153 21.11 -1.22 7.17
N LYS A 154 20.12 -1.64 6.37
CA LYS A 154 19.50 -2.97 6.55
C LYS A 154 20.33 -4.11 5.97
N THR A 155 21.10 -3.90 4.89
CA THR A 155 22.11 -4.90 4.46
C THR A 155 23.13 -5.10 5.56
N GLN A 156 23.63 -4.03 6.19
CA GLN A 156 24.55 -4.13 7.33
C GLN A 156 23.90 -4.81 8.56
N GLU A 157 22.65 -4.50 8.89
CA GLU A 157 21.94 -5.16 9.99
C GLU A 157 21.56 -6.62 9.70
N ARG A 158 21.29 -7.00 8.44
CA ARG A 158 21.09 -8.40 8.01
C ARG A 158 22.41 -9.17 8.07
N ILE A 159 23.51 -8.57 7.63
CA ILE A 159 24.87 -9.13 7.77
C ILE A 159 25.21 -9.35 9.26
N ASN A 160 24.85 -8.40 10.13
CA ASN A 160 25.12 -8.51 11.57
C ASN A 160 24.18 -9.49 12.29
N ARG A 161 23.03 -9.86 11.70
CA ARG A 161 22.02 -10.76 12.32
C ARG A 161 22.00 -12.18 11.76
N ASN A 162 22.54 -12.42 10.57
CA ASN A 162 22.51 -13.74 9.94
C ASN A 162 23.93 -14.33 9.81
N ASP A 163 24.25 -15.20 10.76
CA ASP A 163 25.11 -16.36 10.51
C ASP A 163 24.37 -17.32 9.56
N LEU A 164 25.02 -17.66 8.44
CA LEU A 164 24.78 -18.78 7.51
C LEU A 164 23.35 -19.04 6.97
N SER A 165 23.05 -18.55 5.76
CA SER A 165 22.69 -19.40 4.60
C SER A 165 22.30 -18.58 3.36
N GLY A 166 22.93 -18.92 2.23
CA GLY A 166 22.28 -18.89 0.93
C GLY A 166 22.44 -17.64 0.08
N ASP A 167 21.74 -16.54 0.39
CA ASP A 167 21.29 -15.65 -0.70
C ASP A 167 21.69 -14.17 -0.49
N VAL A 168 23.00 -13.89 -0.41
CA VAL A 168 23.52 -12.51 -0.28
C VAL A 168 24.59 -12.23 -1.35
N ILE A 169 24.26 -12.45 -2.62
CA ILE A 169 25.17 -12.13 -3.74
C ILE A 169 24.73 -10.85 -4.49
N TYR A 170 23.48 -10.41 -4.38
CA TYR A 170 22.95 -9.42 -5.33
C TYR A 170 23.40 -7.96 -5.10
N TYR A 171 23.58 -7.53 -3.85
CA TYR A 171 23.84 -6.11 -3.55
C TYR A 171 25.28 -5.63 -3.78
N ARG A 172 26.19 -6.50 -4.22
CA ARG A 172 27.59 -6.13 -4.47
C ARG A 172 27.84 -5.51 -5.86
N ARG A 173 26.80 -5.34 -6.69
CA ARG A 173 26.94 -4.96 -8.10
C ARG A 173 26.34 -3.60 -8.50
N ILE A 174 25.82 -2.83 -7.54
CA ILE A 174 25.34 -1.45 -7.75
C ILE A 174 26.17 -0.45 -6.92
N LEU A 175 27.47 -0.69 -6.79
CA LEU A 175 28.52 0.26 -6.40
C LEU A 175 29.78 -0.07 -7.21
#